data_AF-C4FK81-F1
#
_entry.id   AF-C4FK81-F1
#
_cell.length_a   1.000
_cell.length_b   1.000
_cell.length_c   1.000
_cell.angle_alpha   90.00
_cell.angle_beta   90.00
_cell.angle_gamma   90.00
#
_symmetry.space_group_name_H-M   'P 1'
#
loop_
_entity.id
_entity.type
_entity.pdbx_description
1 polymer ?
#
loop_
_entity_poly.entity_id
_entity_poly.type
_entity_poly.pdbx_seq_one_letter_code
_entity_poly.pdbx_strand_id
1 'polypeptide(L)'
;MEQHVIMALIVLIVVPIIFTIFAKKPSLIPTPIQNVFEIYIEFIDNLIKENMGEKGRKYFPLIASIGLFVFFGNLIGMIPGLESPTANLNTTMALALLVFFIYNFEGIRENGIGYFKHFLGPVPKMAP
;
A
#
# COMPACT_ATOMS: atom_id res chain seq x y z
N MET A 1 -1.28 10.07 24.23
CA MET A 1 -0.99 9.53 22.89
C MET A 1 -0.79 10.73 21.98
N GLU A 2 0.33 10.80 21.28
CA GLU A 2 0.63 11.93 20.40
C GLU A 2 -0.46 12.08 19.31
N GLN A 3 -0.75 13.32 18.88
CA GLN A 3 -1.83 13.63 17.92
C GLN A 3 -1.67 12.84 16.60
N HIS A 4 -0.44 12.71 16.11
CA HIS A 4 -0.12 11.92 14.92
C HIS A 4 -0.44 10.42 15.07
N VAL A 5 -0.26 9.83 16.26
CA VAL A 5 -0.56 8.39 16.49
C VAL A 5 -2.06 8.15 16.51
N ILE A 6 -2.82 9.06 17.12
CA ILE A 6 -4.29 8.99 17.12
C ILE A 6 -4.80 9.09 15.69
N MET A 7 -4.28 10.04 14.90
CA MET A 7 -4.69 10.20 13.51
C MET A 7 -4.28 8.98 12.65
N ALA A 8 -3.09 8.44 12.87
CA ALA A 8 -2.63 7.24 12.17
C ALA A 8 -3.54 6.04 12.48
N LEU A 9 -3.93 5.83 13.74
CA LEU A 9 -4.85 4.77 14.13
C LEU A 9 -6.25 4.96 13.52
N ILE A 10 -6.75 6.20 13.50
CA ILE A 10 -8.03 6.52 12.85
C ILE A 10 -7.96 6.15 11.36
N VAL A 11 -6.95 6.61 10.63
CA VAL A 11 -6.82 6.30 9.20
C VAL A 11 -6.63 4.80 8.97
N LEU A 12 -5.79 4.14 9.78
CA LEU A 12 -5.50 2.71 9.67
C LEU A 12 -6.72 1.83 9.92
N ILE A 13 -7.64 2.23 10.81
CA ILE A 13 -8.79 1.42 11.19
C ILE A 13 -10.03 1.83 10.38
N VAL A 14 -10.32 3.12 10.31
CA VAL A 14 -11.58 3.63 9.74
C VAL A 14 -11.59 3.47 8.22
N VAL A 15 -10.48 3.77 7.54
CA VAL A 15 -10.44 3.73 6.07
C VAL A 15 -10.63 2.31 5.53
N PRO A 16 -9.92 1.27 6.04
CA PRO A 16 -10.17 -0.10 5.60
C PRO A 16 -11.56 -0.60 5.98
N ILE A 17 -12.09 -0.26 7.17
CA ILE A 17 -13.45 -0.67 7.58
C ILE A 17 -14.49 -0.09 6.63
N ILE A 18 -14.41 1.20 6.33
CA ILE A 18 -15.29 1.87 5.36
C ILE A 18 -15.20 1.14 4.02
N PHE A 19 -13.98 0.94 3.51
CA PHE A 19 -13.75 0.27 2.24
C PHE A 19 -14.35 -1.15 2.22
N THR A 20 -14.20 -1.91 3.31
CA THR A 20 -14.72 -3.28 3.42
C THR A 20 -16.25 -3.31 3.53
N ILE A 21 -16.87 -2.33 4.21
CA ILE A 21 -18.34 -2.25 4.33
C ILE A 21 -18.97 -1.99 2.97
N PHE A 22 -18.43 -1.02 2.21
CA PHE A 22 -18.94 -0.68 0.88
C PHE A 22 -18.64 -1.77 -0.15
N ALA A 23 -17.57 -2.55 0.03
CA ALA A 23 -17.24 -3.68 -0.85
C ALA A 23 -18.06 -4.97 -0.58
N LYS A 24 -18.76 -5.09 0.56
CA LYS A 24 -19.38 -6.37 1.00
C LYS A 24 -20.68 -6.76 0.30
N LYS A 25 -21.40 -5.81 -0.33
CA LYS A 25 -22.69 -6.08 -1.01
C LYS A 25 -22.79 -5.28 -2.33
N PRO A 26 -21.99 -5.63 -3.35
CA PRO A 26 -22.10 -4.97 -4.64
C PRO A 26 -23.50 -5.22 -5.22
N SER A 27 -24.19 -4.15 -5.61
CA SER A 27 -25.45 -4.26 -6.34
C SER A 27 -25.16 -4.51 -7.82
N LEU A 28 -26.08 -5.22 -8.50
CA LEU A 28 -25.96 -5.51 -9.94
C LEU A 28 -26.00 -4.23 -10.79
N ILE A 29 -26.75 -3.22 -10.35
CA ILE A 29 -26.69 -1.86 -10.89
C ILE A 29 -25.79 -1.07 -9.93
N PRO A 30 -24.57 -0.65 -10.35
CA PRO A 30 -23.65 0.04 -9.46
C PRO A 30 -24.24 1.36 -8.96
N THR A 31 -24.15 1.59 -7.65
CA THR A 31 -24.41 2.92 -7.09
C THR A 31 -23.24 3.85 -7.37
N PRO A 32 -23.41 5.19 -7.36
CA PRO A 32 -22.30 6.12 -7.57
C PRO A 32 -21.10 5.89 -6.63
N ILE A 33 -21.37 5.50 -5.38
CA ILE A 33 -20.34 5.19 -4.39
C ILE A 33 -19.62 3.88 -4.76
N GLN A 34 -20.37 2.83 -5.13
CA GLN A 34 -19.79 1.57 -5.61
C GLN A 34 -18.88 1.80 -6.81
N ASN A 35 -19.27 2.66 -7.76
CA ASN A 35 -18.45 2.99 -8.93
C ASN A 35 -17.08 3.58 -8.54
N VAL A 36 -17.03 4.46 -7.53
CA VAL A 36 -15.74 5.00 -7.03
C VAL A 36 -14.86 3.89 -6.45
N PHE A 37 -15.45 2.96 -5.69
CA PHE A 37 -14.73 1.82 -5.12
C PHE A 37 -14.25 0.85 -6.19
N GLU A 38 -15.06 0.56 -7.20
CA GLU A 38 -14.70 -0.32 -8.32
C GLU A 38 -13.54 0.27 -9.13
N ILE A 39 -13.59 1.56 -9.45
CA ILE A 39 -12.49 2.27 -10.14
C ILE A 39 -11.19 2.16 -9.33
N TYR A 40 -11.25 2.31 -8.01
CA TYR A 40 -10.06 2.16 -7.17
C TYR A 40 -9.53 0.71 -7.16
N ILE A 41 -10.41 -0.28 -7.03
CA ILE A 41 -10.02 -1.70 -7.06
C ILE A 41 -9.38 -2.05 -8.41
N GLU A 42 -9.98 -1.61 -9.51
CA GLU A 42 -9.47 -1.81 -10.86
C GLU A 42 -8.12 -1.12 -11.06
N PHE A 43 -7.97 0.11 -10.56
CA PHE A 43 -6.69 0.82 -10.58
C PHE A 43 -5.57 0.03 -9.89
N ILE A 44 -5.83 -0.53 -8.70
CA ILE A 44 -4.84 -1.33 -7.98
C ILE A 44 -4.58 -2.67 -8.67
N ASP A 45 -5.61 -3.33 -9.20
CA ASP A 45 -5.45 -4.63 -9.90
C ASP A 45 -4.61 -4.46 -11.18
N ASN A 46 -4.85 -3.40 -11.95
CA ASN A 46 -4.06 -3.05 -13.14
C ASN A 46 -2.63 -2.69 -12.77
N LEU A 47 -2.43 -1.85 -11.74
CA LEU A 47 -1.09 -1.50 -11.24
C LEU A 47 -0.28 -2.75 -10.89
N ILE A 48 -0.90 -3.73 -10.24
CA ILE A 48 -0.25 -4.98 -9.85
C ILE A 48 0.05 -5.84 -11.09
N LYS A 49 -0.91 -6.01 -11.99
CA LYS A 49 -0.74 -6.83 -13.19
C LYS A 49 0.36 -6.28 -14.09
N GLU A 50 0.42 -4.97 -14.28
CA GLU A 50 1.42 -4.32 -15.12
C GLU A 50 2.84 -4.42 -14.54
N ASN A 51 2.99 -4.34 -13.21
CA ASN A 51 4.31 -4.31 -12.56
C ASN A 51 4.80 -5.69 -12.09
N MET A 52 3.90 -6.60 -11.72
CA MET A 52 4.22 -7.87 -11.05
C MET A 52 3.62 -9.10 -11.77
N GLY A 53 2.78 -8.89 -12.78
CA GLY A 53 2.00 -9.95 -13.43
C GLY A 53 0.94 -10.57 -12.53
N GLU A 54 0.27 -11.61 -13.03
CA GLU A 54 -0.85 -12.29 -12.34
C GLU A 54 -0.48 -12.84 -10.95
N LYS A 55 0.78 -13.27 -10.77
CA LYS A 55 1.30 -13.76 -9.48
C LYS A 55 1.34 -12.66 -8.40
N GLY A 56 1.38 -11.38 -8.80
CA GLY A 56 1.39 -10.24 -7.91
C GLY A 56 0.06 -10.01 -7.19
N ARG A 57 -1.04 -10.60 -7.67
CA ARG A 57 -2.39 -10.39 -7.12
C ARG A 57 -2.51 -10.77 -5.64
N LYS A 58 -1.64 -11.65 -5.13
CA LYS A 58 -1.53 -11.98 -3.70
C LYS A 58 -1.17 -10.78 -2.80
N TYR A 59 -0.54 -9.74 -3.36
CA TYR A 59 -0.19 -8.50 -2.65
C TYR A 59 -1.25 -7.41 -2.78
N PHE A 60 -2.37 -7.69 -3.46
CA PHE A 60 -3.46 -6.73 -3.61
C PHE A 60 -3.91 -6.12 -2.28
N PRO A 61 -4.16 -6.89 -1.20
CA PRO A 61 -4.59 -6.30 0.06
C PRO A 61 -3.56 -5.34 0.65
N LEU A 62 -2.27 -5.64 0.51
CA LEU A 62 -1.18 -4.80 1.02
C LEU A 62 -1.11 -3.48 0.26
N ILE A 63 -1.04 -3.55 -1.07
CA ILE A 63 -0.87 -2.38 -1.94
C ILE A 63 -2.11 -1.47 -1.88
N ALA A 64 -3.31 -2.06 -1.90
CA ALA A 64 -4.56 -1.32 -1.72
C ALA A 64 -4.61 -0.63 -0.34
N SER A 65 -4.25 -1.33 0.74
CA SER A 65 -4.31 -0.74 2.08
C SER A 65 -3.32 0.41 2.26
N ILE A 66 -2.08 0.25 1.79
CA ILE A 66 -1.07 1.32 1.84
C ILE A 66 -1.52 2.50 0.98
N GLY A 67 -2.02 2.24 -0.23
CA GLY A 67 -2.52 3.28 -1.13
C GLY A 67 -3.63 4.11 -0.50
N LEU A 68 -4.64 3.46 0.08
CA LEU A 68 -5.73 4.14 0.80
C LEU A 68 -5.21 4.91 2.02
N PHE A 69 -4.35 4.30 2.83
CA PHE A 69 -3.81 4.94 4.02
C PHE A 69 -3.05 6.23 3.68
N VAL A 70 -2.15 6.17 2.70
CA VAL A 70 -1.34 7.32 2.28
C VAL A 70 -2.24 8.39 1.64
N PHE A 71 -3.17 8.00 0.78
CA PHE A 71 -4.09 8.92 0.12
C PHE A 71 -4.93 9.71 1.13
N PHE A 72 -5.66 9.02 2.01
CA PHE A 72 -6.50 9.69 3.00
C PHE A 72 -5.70 10.37 4.11
N GLY A 73 -4.55 9.81 4.51
CA GLY A 73 -3.63 10.46 5.43
C GLY A 73 -3.19 11.82 4.93
N ASN A 74 -2.79 11.91 3.66
CA ASN A 74 -2.42 13.17 3.02
C ASN A 74 -3.60 14.14 2.90
N LEU A 75 -4.80 13.66 2.54
CA LEU A 75 -5.99 14.51 2.44
C LEU A 75 -6.40 15.12 3.78
N ILE A 76 -6.30 14.36 4.88
CA ILE A 76 -6.60 14.87 6.23
C ILE A 76 -5.67 16.03 6.59
N GLY A 77 -4.40 15.96 6.20
CA GLY A 77 -3.44 17.04 6.42
C GLY A 77 -3.77 18.36 5.71
N MET A 78 -4.67 18.34 4.73
CA MET A 78 -5.13 19.57 4.06
C MET A 78 -6.23 20.31 4.85
N ILE A 79 -6.83 19.66 5.85
CA ILE A 79 -7.89 20.24 6.68
C ILE A 79 -7.24 21.07 7.79
N PRO A 80 -7.54 22.39 7.89
CA PRO A 80 -6.98 23.24 8.94
C PRO A 80 -7.27 22.68 10.34
N GLY A 81 -6.23 22.54 11.16
CA GLY A 81 -6.33 22.02 12.53
C GLY A 81 -6.20 20.50 12.67
N LEU A 82 -6.03 19.76 11.56
CA LEU A 82 -5.70 18.34 11.59
C LEU A 82 -4.25 18.10 11.13
N GLU A 83 -3.53 17.22 11.83
CA GLU A 83 -2.19 16.80 11.42
C GLU A 83 -2.26 15.54 10.55
N SER A 84 -1.52 15.52 9.44
CA SER A 84 -1.39 14.32 8.64
C SER A 84 -0.59 13.25 9.39
N PRO A 85 -1.04 11.98 9.45
CA PRO A 85 -0.24 10.90 10.00
C PRO A 85 1.04 10.65 9.19
N THR A 86 1.08 11.01 7.90
CA THR A 86 2.25 10.87 7.02
C THR A 86 3.28 12.00 7.19
N ALA A 87 2.95 13.07 7.91
CA ALA A 87 3.92 14.13 8.24
C ALA A 87 4.95 13.67 9.27
N ASN A 88 4.66 12.61 10.03
CA ASN A 88 5.58 12.03 11.01
C ASN A 88 6.47 10.96 10.38
N LEU A 89 7.79 11.10 10.59
CA LEU A 89 8.80 10.16 10.09
C LEU A 89 8.58 8.73 10.59
N ASN A 90 8.09 8.54 11.81
CA ASN A 90 7.84 7.21 12.36
C ASN A 90 6.78 6.46 11.54
N THR A 91 5.73 7.15 11.10
CA THR A 91 4.67 6.55 10.29
C THR A 91 5.20 6.14 8.92
N THR A 92 5.92 7.02 8.23
CA THR A 92 6.47 6.73 6.90
C THR A 92 7.56 5.67 6.97
N MET A 93 8.42 5.71 7.99
CA MET A 93 9.44 4.71 8.25
C MET A 93 8.83 3.33 8.55
N ALA A 94 7.75 3.26 9.33
CA ALA A 94 7.07 2.00 9.61
C ALA A 94 6.54 1.34 8.32
N LEU A 95 5.88 2.11 7.45
CA LEU A 95 5.40 1.63 6.15
C LEU A 95 6.56 1.20 5.24
N ALA A 96 7.63 2.00 5.18
CA ALA A 96 8.79 1.72 4.36
C ALA A 96 9.47 0.41 4.80
N LEU A 97 9.68 0.22 6.11
CA LEU A 97 10.28 -1.01 6.65
C LEU A 97 9.40 -2.23 6.37
N LEU A 98 8.08 -2.10 6.54
CA LEU A 98 7.14 -3.19 6.24
C LEU A 98 7.25 -3.65 4.78
N VAL A 99 7.23 -2.72 3.82
CA VAL A 99 7.37 -3.04 2.40
C VAL A 99 8.77 -3.57 2.10
N PHE A 100 9.82 -2.97 2.68
CA PHE A 100 11.20 -3.38 2.50
C PHE A 100 11.42 -4.85 2.90
N PHE A 101 10.94 -5.25 4.08
CA PHE A 101 11.09 -6.64 4.55
C PHE A 101 10.29 -7.61 3.68
N ILE A 102 9.06 -7.28 3.30
CA ILE A 102 8.26 -8.13 2.40
C ILE A 102 8.96 -8.30 1.05
N TYR A 103 9.43 -7.21 0.45
CA TYR A 103 10.13 -7.26 -0.83
C TYR A 103 11.39 -8.14 -0.78
N ASN A 104 12.24 -7.96 0.22
CA ASN A 104 13.47 -8.75 0.36
C ASN A 104 13.16 -10.21 0.66
N PHE A 105 12.19 -10.49 1.54
CA PHE A 105 11.75 -11.85 1.85
C PHE A 105 11.27 -12.57 0.58
N GLU A 106 10.45 -11.90 -0.22
CA GLU A 106 9.92 -12.45 -1.47
C GLU A 106 11.01 -12.63 -2.54
N GLY A 107 11.95 -11.69 -2.62
CA GLY A 107 13.13 -11.80 -3.47
C GLY A 107 13.97 -13.04 -3.13
N ILE A 108 14.24 -13.29 -1.85
CA ILE A 108 14.96 -14.48 -1.37
C ILE A 108 14.13 -15.74 -1.57
N ARG A 109 12.81 -15.71 -1.34
CA ARG A 109 11.94 -16.88 -1.51
C ARG A 109 11.89 -17.35 -2.97
N GLU A 110 11.78 -16.43 -3.92
CA GLU A 110 11.69 -16.77 -5.34
C GLU A 110 13.06 -17.06 -5.98
N ASN A 111 14.15 -16.40 -5.53
CA ASN A 111 15.47 -16.51 -6.17
C ASN A 111 16.55 -17.25 -5.34
N GLY A 112 16.25 -17.61 -4.09
CA GLY A 112 17.20 -18.23 -3.16
C GLY A 112 18.46 -17.38 -2.95
N ILE A 113 19.61 -18.04 -2.83
CA ILE A 113 20.93 -17.39 -2.72
C ILE A 113 21.24 -16.53 -3.96
N GLY A 114 20.60 -16.83 -5.10
CA GLY A 114 20.70 -16.04 -6.33
C GLY A 114 20.18 -14.60 -6.20
N TYR A 115 19.32 -14.32 -5.20
CA TYR A 115 18.84 -12.97 -4.90
C TYR A 115 19.98 -11.97 -4.73
N PHE A 116 21.04 -12.37 -4.00
CA PHE A 116 22.17 -11.49 -3.73
C PHE A 116 22.98 -11.14 -4.99
N LYS A 117 22.90 -11.97 -6.04
CA LYS A 117 23.55 -11.68 -7.33
C LYS A 117 22.91 -10.49 -8.03
N HIS A 118 21.64 -10.17 -7.77
CA HIS A 118 21.00 -8.98 -8.33
C HIS A 118 21.64 -7.67 -7.85
N PHE A 119 22.25 -7.65 -6.66
CA PHE A 119 22.96 -6.48 -6.15
C PHE A 119 24.35 -6.28 -6.78
N LEU A 120 24.91 -7.34 -7.38
CA LEU A 120 26.25 -7.32 -7.98
C LEU A 120 26.22 -6.92 -9.47
N GLY A 121 25.02 -6.77 -10.05
CA GLY A 121 24.83 -6.40 -11.45
C GLY A 121 25.37 -7.41 -12.47
N PRO A 122 25.19 -7.16 -13.77
CA PRO A 122 25.66 -8.05 -14.84
C PRO A 122 27.19 -8.00 -15.04
N VAL A 123 27.84 -6.92 -14.57
CA VAL A 123 29.28 -6.70 -14.71
C VAL A 123 29.91 -6.69 -13.31
N PRO A 124 30.60 -7.78 -12.90
CA PRO A 124 31.17 -7.89 -11.55
C PRO A 124 32.15 -6.77 -11.18
N LYS A 125 32.78 -6.12 -12.18
CA LYS A 125 33.70 -4.98 -11.97
C LYS A 125 32.98 -3.67 -11.60
N MET A 126 31.68 -3.60 -11.79
CA MET A 126 30.83 -2.45 -11.46
C MET A 126 29.94 -2.73 -10.24
N ALA A 127 30.14 -3.89 -9.60
CA ALA A 127 29.52 -4.17 -8.32
C ALA A 127 30.06 -3.16 -7.28
N PRO A 128 29.20 -2.58 -6.43
CA PRO A 128 29.60 -1.67 -5.37
C PRO A 128 30.48 -2.33 -4.30
#